data_AF-A0A520D850-F1
#
_entry.id   AF-A0A520D850-F1
#
_cell.length_a   1.000
_cell.length_b   1.000
_cell.length_c   1.000
_cell.angle_alpha   90.00
_cell.angle_beta   90.00
_cell.angle_gamma   90.00
#
_symmetry.space_group_name_H-M   'P 1'
#
loop_
_entity.id
_entity.type
_entity.pdbx_description
1 polymer ?
#
loop_
_entity_poly.entity_id
_entity_poly.type
_entity_poly.pdbx_seq_one_letter_code
_entity_poly.pdbx_strand_id
1 'polypeptide(L)'
;MHTLVRSAGVITFGLCSLQAFGITLSPNAIGGGGNIPGTYSSVDFHVRDGDWTPTLTLPRSAAPGATIAIYSSASYATNVALANTDLPLRTTTLAAGDTLKFTYDAGTSRWLARLPEYSPASVGATIPASGSGSKLARYAMQDGNWVPMVTLPASAQPGAVMVVGSGATWDSAISPTNVLQASTMRISTGEQYAYVFHPELRKWYLVASPVTTLGPQQTDGGVMRPTTRPRTELVLPAGTRTTSIRLPASAGDRDRVRVSSAAADMQIVRNDAVDFAGTMQLRSGDAYEFMWIAEKGRWSVMSSPSRTFDVQAMAGGRVPDTTTPTTRVQAWDGNWVPTVSLPTRAKPGDRLVMASAATWSLQVVPGGAPANFASQPITTGDTVAFVVNPDGRWAVETRTITMLNVYADKVAAAYGSQAARARQLESFRLTNEALENSRANFRLRMVGLMQGRDQGATLNDAVARVRDDALIQNERRRLGADAVYYEGAEQGCGLAWVTATAYNMVATGSTDCGTTVMRHEFGHNMGLSHGGQAGGSTPYATGYTLVSDIMGGNAIPYFSTPALYDATLGIAMGIPGKVDAVRAMNERSELVSRFYP
;
A
#
# COMPACT_ATOMS: atom_id res chain seq x y z
N MET A 1 37.57 -7.05 89.24
CA MET A 1 36.21 -7.32 88.74
C MET A 1 35.39 -6.06 88.91
N HIS A 2 35.16 -5.29 87.85
CA HIS A 2 33.99 -4.42 87.73
C HIS A 2 33.72 -4.11 86.26
N THR A 3 32.46 -4.25 85.91
CA THR A 3 31.85 -4.44 84.60
C THR A 3 31.78 -3.12 83.83
N LEU A 4 32.22 -3.11 82.57
CA LEU A 4 31.99 -2.01 81.62
C LEU A 4 30.77 -2.34 80.77
N VAL A 5 29.67 -1.63 81.03
CA VAL A 5 28.46 -1.61 80.21
C VAL A 5 28.75 -0.74 78.97
N ARG A 6 28.66 -1.34 77.77
CA ARG A 6 28.66 -0.60 76.50
C ARG A 6 27.21 -0.48 76.01
N SER A 7 26.74 0.76 75.96
CA SER A 7 25.46 1.17 75.36
C SER A 7 25.49 0.94 73.85
N ALA A 8 24.55 0.16 73.33
CA ALA A 8 24.34 -0.02 71.89
C ALA A 8 23.54 1.16 71.33
N GLY A 9 24.15 1.91 70.42
CA GLY A 9 23.48 2.96 69.66
C GLY A 9 22.59 2.35 68.57
N VAL A 10 21.31 2.67 68.61
CA VAL A 10 20.36 2.43 67.51
C VAL A 10 20.68 3.42 66.39
N ILE A 11 21.19 2.92 65.26
CA ILE A 11 21.32 3.70 64.03
C ILE A 11 20.02 3.52 63.25
N THR A 12 19.21 4.57 63.25
CA THR A 12 18.03 4.70 62.41
C THR A 12 18.48 4.85 60.96
N PHE A 13 18.23 3.85 60.11
CA PHE A 13 18.36 4.02 58.66
C PHE A 13 17.25 4.96 58.18
N GLY A 14 17.63 6.20 57.85
CA GLY A 14 16.76 7.13 57.16
C GLY A 14 16.38 6.57 55.79
N LEU A 15 15.07 6.40 55.57
CA LEU A 15 14.50 6.23 54.24
C LEU A 15 14.78 7.51 53.44
N CYS A 16 15.79 7.46 52.58
CA CYS A 16 16.02 8.49 51.58
C CYS A 16 14.92 8.34 50.51
N SER A 17 13.92 9.22 50.53
CA SER A 17 12.95 9.34 49.44
C SER A 17 13.68 9.83 48.20
N LEU A 18 13.82 8.99 47.17
CA LEU A 18 14.22 9.41 45.83
C LEU A 18 13.16 10.40 45.32
N GLN A 19 13.51 11.68 45.23
CA GLN A 19 12.67 12.66 44.53
C GLN A 19 12.65 12.28 43.03
N ALA A 20 11.46 11.97 42.53
CA ALA A 20 11.20 11.70 41.13
C ALA A 20 11.31 13.01 40.34
N PHE A 21 12.43 13.23 39.64
CA PHE A 21 12.58 14.37 38.74
C PHE A 21 11.88 14.05 37.40
N GLY A 22 10.89 14.86 37.05
CA GLY A 22 10.37 14.95 35.69
C GLY A 22 11.29 15.79 34.82
N ILE A 23 11.44 15.42 33.55
CA ILE A 23 12.28 16.12 32.57
C ILE A 23 11.48 16.51 31.32
N THR A 24 11.82 17.65 30.74
CA THR A 24 11.31 18.07 29.43
C THR A 24 12.35 17.78 28.36
N LEU A 25 11.96 17.09 27.29
CA LEU A 25 12.81 16.70 26.17
C LEU A 25 12.18 17.08 24.83
N SER A 26 13.00 17.06 23.78
CA SER A 26 12.60 17.28 22.38
C SER A 26 13.55 16.52 21.46
N PRO A 27 13.25 16.37 20.15
CA PRO A 27 14.13 15.70 19.20
C PRO A 27 15.58 16.22 19.25
N ASN A 28 15.78 17.53 19.18
CA ASN A 28 17.12 18.13 19.21
C ASN A 28 17.84 17.88 20.54
N ALA A 29 17.11 17.85 21.67
CA ALA A 29 17.68 17.56 22.99
C ALA A 29 18.20 16.12 23.14
N ILE A 30 17.79 15.21 22.26
CA ILE A 30 18.25 13.81 22.23
C ILE A 30 19.07 13.50 20.96
N GLY A 31 19.66 14.51 20.33
CA GLY A 31 20.54 14.34 19.16
C GLY A 31 19.81 14.25 17.81
N GLY A 32 18.61 14.83 17.71
CA GLY A 32 17.78 14.89 16.49
C GLY A 32 16.95 13.63 16.22
N GLY A 33 17.01 12.63 17.10
CA GLY A 33 16.26 11.38 16.99
C GLY A 33 14.86 11.44 17.60
N GLY A 34 14.11 10.34 17.47
CA GLY A 34 12.78 10.16 18.08
C GLY A 34 12.69 9.05 19.12
N ASN A 35 13.82 8.50 19.56
CA ASN A 35 13.86 7.44 20.56
C ASN A 35 13.81 8.06 21.96
N ILE A 36 12.63 8.10 22.57
CA ILE A 36 12.44 8.73 23.88
C ILE A 36 13.15 7.88 24.95
N PRO A 37 14.03 8.47 25.78
CA PRO A 37 14.78 7.71 26.78
C PRO A 37 13.89 7.21 27.93
N GLY A 38 14.08 5.96 28.35
CA GLY A 38 13.34 5.33 29.45
C GLY A 38 14.01 5.43 30.83
N THR A 39 15.07 6.23 30.95
CA THR A 39 15.87 6.37 32.17
C THR A 39 15.25 7.32 33.20
N TYR A 40 14.21 8.07 32.82
CA TYR A 40 13.55 9.06 33.66
C TYR A 40 12.23 8.55 34.20
N SER A 41 11.87 8.99 35.40
CA SER A 41 10.59 8.65 36.03
C SER A 41 9.40 9.35 35.37
N SER A 42 9.61 10.51 34.74
CA SER A 42 8.61 11.27 34.02
C SER A 42 9.26 12.07 32.88
N VAL A 43 8.69 12.02 31.68
CA VAL A 43 9.17 12.75 30.50
C VAL A 43 8.01 13.51 29.86
N ASP A 44 8.18 14.82 29.67
CA ASP A 44 7.38 15.64 28.76
C ASP A 44 8.16 15.85 27.46
N PHE A 45 7.73 15.23 26.37
CA PHE A 45 8.41 15.25 25.08
C PHE A 45 7.68 16.16 24.09
N HIS A 46 8.36 17.21 23.62
CA HIS A 46 7.77 18.21 22.72
C HIS A 46 8.33 18.10 21.31
N VAL A 47 7.43 18.09 20.32
CA VAL A 47 7.75 18.17 18.89
C VAL A 47 7.20 19.49 18.35
N ARG A 48 8.04 20.31 17.73
CA ARG A 48 7.69 21.66 17.25
C ARG A 48 8.46 22.02 15.97
N ASP A 49 8.06 23.08 15.30
CA ASP A 49 8.76 23.55 14.11
C ASP A 49 10.23 23.91 14.44
N GLY A 50 11.16 23.41 13.61
CA GLY A 50 12.61 23.51 13.84
C GLY A 50 13.19 22.51 14.87
N ASP A 51 12.36 21.73 15.55
CA ASP A 51 12.74 20.73 16.55
C ASP A 51 11.75 19.55 16.46
N TRP A 52 11.85 18.87 15.30
CA TRP A 52 10.88 17.91 14.82
C TRP A 52 11.56 16.63 14.35
N THR A 53 10.84 15.52 14.43
CA THR A 53 11.25 14.24 13.84
C THR A 53 10.01 13.52 13.29
N PRO A 54 10.13 12.79 12.17
CA PRO A 54 8.99 12.12 11.54
C PRO A 54 8.45 10.94 12.35
N THR A 55 9.28 10.34 13.21
CA THR A 55 8.93 9.11 13.92
C THR A 55 9.40 9.17 15.37
N LEU A 56 8.52 8.81 16.31
CA LEU A 56 8.82 8.63 17.71
C LEU A 56 8.66 7.17 18.14
N THR A 57 9.50 6.73 19.07
CA THR A 57 9.38 5.42 19.73
C THR A 57 9.42 5.57 21.25
N LEU A 58 8.57 4.82 21.93
CA LEU A 58 8.62 4.66 23.38
C LEU A 58 9.71 3.64 23.73
N PRO A 59 10.46 3.83 24.83
CA PRO A 59 11.52 2.91 25.24
C PRO A 59 10.93 1.54 25.59
N ARG A 60 11.70 0.47 25.37
CA ARG A 60 11.22 -0.91 25.60
C ARG A 60 11.00 -1.24 27.08
N SER A 61 11.69 -0.55 27.97
CA SER A 61 11.57 -0.70 29.42
C SER A 61 11.74 0.65 30.10
N ALA A 62 11.17 0.76 31.31
CA ALA A 62 11.36 1.88 32.22
C ALA A 62 11.12 1.40 33.67
N ALA A 63 11.28 2.30 34.64
CA ALA A 63 10.88 2.00 36.02
C ALA A 63 9.35 1.78 36.09
N PRO A 64 8.85 0.90 36.99
CA PRO A 64 7.41 0.73 37.19
C PRO A 64 6.74 2.08 37.51
N GLY A 65 5.66 2.41 36.80
CA GLY A 65 4.94 3.67 36.98
C GLY A 65 5.57 4.89 36.29
N ALA A 66 6.69 4.74 35.57
CA ALA A 66 7.28 5.83 34.80
C ALA A 66 6.29 6.39 33.78
N THR A 67 6.34 7.70 33.51
CA THR A 67 5.38 8.35 32.60
C THR A 67 6.05 9.05 31.42
N ILE A 68 5.38 9.05 30.28
CA ILE A 68 5.77 9.81 29.09
C ILE A 68 4.54 10.54 28.56
N ALA A 69 4.62 11.85 28.41
CA ALA A 69 3.66 12.65 27.67
C ALA A 69 4.33 13.20 26.40
N ILE A 70 3.64 13.14 25.26
CA ILE A 70 4.12 13.63 23.97
C ILE A 70 3.18 14.74 23.53
N TYR A 71 3.73 15.90 23.22
CA TYR A 71 2.99 17.08 22.76
C TYR A 71 3.50 17.48 21.38
N SER A 72 2.58 17.65 20.43
CA SER A 72 2.92 18.15 19.10
C SER A 72 2.38 19.56 18.91
N SER A 73 3.25 20.49 18.54
CA SER A 73 2.88 21.80 18.00
C SER A 73 3.55 22.05 16.64
N ALA A 74 4.06 21.00 16.00
CA ALA A 74 4.72 21.08 14.71
C ALA A 74 3.69 21.13 13.57
N SER A 75 4.00 21.91 12.54
CA SER A 75 3.24 21.97 11.29
C SER A 75 3.30 20.64 10.53
N TYR A 76 4.42 19.91 10.65
CA TYR A 76 4.57 18.56 10.12
C TYR A 76 4.07 17.49 11.09
N ALA A 77 3.36 16.51 10.56
CA ALA A 77 2.88 15.39 11.35
C ALA A 77 4.03 14.47 11.80
N THR A 78 3.85 13.81 12.94
CA THR A 78 4.81 12.84 13.50
C THR A 78 4.12 11.51 13.78
N ASN A 79 4.73 10.41 13.37
CA ASN A 79 4.22 9.06 13.64
C ASN A 79 4.79 8.52 14.95
N VAL A 80 3.93 8.04 15.85
CA VAL A 80 4.34 7.44 17.12
C VAL A 80 4.16 5.93 17.03
N ALA A 81 5.23 5.18 17.21
CA ALA A 81 5.18 3.72 17.28
C ALA A 81 4.50 3.27 18.58
N LEU A 82 3.50 2.41 18.47
CA LEU A 82 2.63 1.94 19.57
C LEU A 82 2.77 0.43 19.85
N ALA A 83 3.71 -0.25 19.19
CA ALA A 83 3.84 -1.71 19.27
C ALA A 83 4.15 -2.27 20.68
N ASN A 84 4.72 -1.46 21.58
CA ASN A 84 4.98 -1.78 22.98
C ASN A 84 3.96 -1.13 23.95
N THR A 85 2.76 -0.80 23.46
CA THR A 85 1.67 -0.25 24.27
C THR A 85 0.56 -1.28 24.52
N ASP A 86 -0.45 -0.90 25.32
CA ASP A 86 -1.69 -1.67 25.51
C ASP A 86 -2.72 -1.48 24.39
N LEU A 87 -2.42 -0.65 23.39
CA LEU A 87 -3.31 -0.39 22.26
C LEU A 87 -3.16 -1.45 21.17
N PRO A 88 -4.24 -1.77 20.42
CA PRO A 88 -4.19 -2.76 19.34
C PRO A 88 -3.55 -2.19 18.05
N LEU A 89 -2.94 -1.01 18.12
CA LEU A 89 -2.40 -0.25 17.01
C LEU A 89 -0.87 -0.38 16.95
N ARG A 90 -0.31 -0.36 15.74
CA ARG A 90 1.15 -0.33 15.56
C ARG A 90 1.71 1.09 15.54
N THR A 91 0.92 2.06 15.08
CA THR A 91 1.32 3.46 14.97
C THR A 91 0.09 4.37 15.05
N THR A 92 0.31 5.64 15.40
CA THR A 92 -0.66 6.73 15.24
C THR A 92 0.06 8.01 14.80
N THR A 93 -0.63 8.88 14.08
CA THR A 93 -0.09 10.15 13.60
C THR A 93 -0.53 11.30 14.50
N LEU A 94 0.42 12.12 14.97
CA LEU A 94 0.18 13.35 15.71
C LEU A 94 0.29 14.56 14.80
N ALA A 95 -0.77 15.37 14.76
CA ALA A 95 -0.79 16.70 14.15
C ALA A 95 -0.56 17.79 15.21
N ALA A 96 -0.42 19.04 14.78
CA ALA A 96 -0.36 20.19 15.69
C ALA A 96 -1.56 20.20 16.65
N GLY A 97 -1.29 20.33 17.95
CA GLY A 97 -2.28 20.31 19.02
C GLY A 97 -2.55 18.92 19.61
N ASP A 98 -2.10 17.83 18.98
CA ASP A 98 -2.30 16.48 19.51
C ASP A 98 -1.39 16.21 20.73
N THR A 99 -1.91 15.43 21.68
CA THR A 99 -1.18 14.97 22.87
C THR A 99 -1.42 13.47 23.11
N LEU A 100 -0.38 12.73 23.50
CA LEU A 100 -0.46 11.35 23.99
C LEU A 100 0.19 11.24 25.37
N LYS A 101 -0.34 10.36 26.22
CA LYS A 101 0.19 10.13 27.57
C LYS A 101 0.25 8.64 27.84
N PHE A 102 1.34 8.20 28.48
CA PHE A 102 1.60 6.80 28.77
C PHE A 102 2.15 6.61 30.18
N THR A 103 1.87 5.45 30.78
CA THR A 103 2.51 4.99 32.01
C THR A 103 3.06 3.59 31.82
N TYR A 104 4.31 3.35 32.18
CA TYR A 104 4.93 2.04 32.06
C TYR A 104 4.43 1.08 33.14
N ASP A 105 3.93 -0.07 32.71
CA ASP A 105 3.60 -1.20 33.56
C ASP A 105 4.65 -2.31 33.39
N ALA A 106 5.43 -2.53 34.46
CA ALA A 106 6.46 -3.56 34.48
C ALA A 106 5.88 -4.98 34.49
N GLY A 107 4.65 -5.16 34.98
CA GLY A 107 3.99 -6.47 35.03
C GLY A 107 3.70 -7.03 33.63
N THR A 108 3.24 -6.18 32.72
CA THR A 108 3.01 -6.53 31.30
C THR A 108 4.16 -6.16 30.37
N SER A 109 5.18 -5.45 30.88
CA SER A 109 6.29 -4.88 30.11
C SER A 109 5.79 -4.01 28.93
N ARG A 110 4.79 -3.17 29.21
CA ARG A 110 4.12 -2.33 28.22
C ARG A 110 3.85 -0.92 28.74
N TRP A 111 3.73 0.02 27.81
CA TRP A 111 3.25 1.37 28.09
C TRP A 111 1.72 1.41 28.01
N LEU A 112 1.07 1.65 29.15
CA LEU A 112 -0.37 1.82 29.24
C LEU A 112 -0.75 3.24 28.81
N ALA A 113 -1.53 3.36 27.73
CA ALA A 113 -2.03 4.65 27.26
C ALA A 113 -3.04 5.24 28.27
N ARG A 114 -2.85 6.52 28.61
CA ARG A 114 -3.76 7.29 29.47
C ARG A 114 -4.74 8.04 28.60
N LEU A 115 -5.89 7.41 28.35
CA LEU A 115 -6.91 7.89 27.45
C LEU A 115 -8.15 8.37 28.21
N PRO A 116 -8.94 9.30 27.64
CA PRO A 116 -10.35 9.43 28.02
C PRO A 116 -11.06 8.09 27.86
N GLU A 117 -11.74 7.64 28.91
CA GLU A 117 -12.48 6.38 28.93
C GLU A 117 -13.99 6.63 29.01
N TYR A 118 -14.72 5.94 28.14
CA TYR A 118 -16.17 5.85 28.09
C TYR A 118 -16.62 4.43 28.41
N SER A 119 -17.85 4.26 28.89
CA SER A 119 -18.48 2.96 29.13
C SER A 119 -20.00 3.09 29.01
N PRO A 120 -20.75 1.98 28.95
CA PRO A 120 -22.20 2.04 28.97
C PRO A 120 -22.79 2.83 30.15
N ALA A 121 -22.20 2.74 31.34
CA ALA A 121 -22.64 3.47 32.51
C ALA A 121 -22.39 4.98 32.40
N SER A 122 -21.39 5.43 31.63
CA SER A 122 -21.08 6.85 31.48
C SER A 122 -21.78 7.52 30.30
N VAL A 123 -22.00 6.81 29.19
CA VAL A 123 -22.56 7.40 27.96
C VAL A 123 -23.62 6.54 27.25
N GLY A 124 -23.96 5.37 27.79
CA GLY A 124 -24.85 4.41 27.14
C GLY A 124 -24.23 3.78 25.88
N ALA A 125 -25.08 3.24 25.00
CA ALA A 125 -24.65 2.52 23.80
C ALA A 125 -24.07 3.38 22.67
N THR A 126 -24.27 4.70 22.72
CA THR A 126 -23.82 5.62 21.68
C THR A 126 -22.73 6.53 22.23
N ILE A 127 -21.53 6.43 21.65
CA ILE A 127 -20.39 7.22 22.08
C ILE A 127 -20.59 8.67 21.59
N PRO A 128 -20.49 9.68 22.46
CA PRO A 128 -20.63 11.07 22.07
C PRO A 128 -19.44 11.50 21.20
N ALA A 129 -19.63 12.55 20.40
CA ALA A 129 -18.52 13.20 19.71
C ALA A 129 -17.52 13.71 20.75
N SER A 130 -16.25 13.32 20.60
CA SER A 130 -15.18 13.78 21.48
C SER A 130 -15.05 15.30 21.41
N GLY A 131 -14.89 15.97 22.55
CA GLY A 131 -14.48 17.37 22.60
C GLY A 131 -13.10 17.58 21.96
N SER A 132 -12.78 18.83 21.61
CA SER A 132 -11.47 19.22 21.05
C SER A 132 -10.31 18.80 21.96
N GLY A 133 -9.29 18.14 21.41
CA GLY A 133 -7.97 17.96 22.05
C GLY A 133 -7.52 16.53 22.41
N SER A 134 -8.39 15.52 22.34
CA SER A 134 -7.99 14.11 22.60
C SER A 134 -7.91 13.31 21.30
N LYS A 135 -6.68 12.97 20.89
CA LYS A 135 -6.42 12.20 19.66
C LYS A 135 -6.91 10.75 19.73
N LEU A 136 -6.78 10.13 20.90
CA LEU A 136 -7.22 8.76 21.18
C LEU A 136 -8.25 8.77 22.31
N ALA A 137 -9.26 7.91 22.21
CA ALA A 137 -10.21 7.62 23.28
C ALA A 137 -10.52 6.13 23.33
N ARG A 138 -11.05 5.67 24.48
CA ARG A 138 -11.43 4.27 24.70
C ARG A 138 -12.88 4.17 25.13
N TYR A 139 -13.58 3.16 24.62
CA TYR A 139 -14.86 2.70 25.13
C TYR A 139 -14.69 1.27 25.67
N ALA A 140 -14.92 1.07 26.96
CA ALA A 140 -14.70 -0.20 27.65
C ALA A 140 -16.00 -0.77 28.20
N MET A 141 -16.20 -2.06 28.00
CA MET A 141 -17.34 -2.83 28.55
C MET A 141 -16.84 -3.90 29.52
N GLN A 142 -17.63 -4.19 30.54
CA GLN A 142 -17.37 -5.20 31.57
C GLN A 142 -18.70 -5.84 32.00
N ASP A 143 -18.65 -6.94 32.75
CA ASP A 143 -19.87 -7.50 33.36
C ASP A 143 -20.58 -6.48 34.26
N GLY A 144 -21.89 -6.35 34.09
CA GLY A 144 -22.70 -5.32 34.75
C GLY A 144 -22.58 -3.91 34.14
N ASN A 145 -21.68 -3.69 33.17
CA ASN A 145 -21.49 -2.44 32.44
C ASN A 145 -21.28 -2.74 30.94
N TRP A 146 -22.34 -3.22 30.30
CA TRP A 146 -22.31 -3.81 28.95
C TRP A 146 -23.52 -3.37 28.11
N VAL A 147 -23.35 -3.32 26.79
CA VAL A 147 -24.42 -3.15 25.81
C VAL A 147 -24.26 -4.15 24.66
N PRO A 148 -25.35 -4.61 24.03
CA PRO A 148 -25.28 -5.56 22.92
C PRO A 148 -24.69 -4.95 21.65
N MET A 149 -24.78 -3.63 21.50
CA MET A 149 -24.29 -2.92 20.31
C MET A 149 -23.78 -1.54 20.69
N VAL A 150 -22.60 -1.19 20.18
CA VAL A 150 -21.95 0.11 20.38
C VAL A 150 -21.99 0.92 19.09
N THR A 151 -22.43 2.17 19.17
CA THR A 151 -22.42 3.11 18.04
C THR A 151 -21.29 4.11 18.22
N LEU A 152 -20.33 4.11 17.28
CA LEU A 152 -19.25 5.11 17.24
C LEU A 152 -19.81 6.52 17.02
N PRO A 153 -19.08 7.59 17.39
CA PRO A 153 -19.55 8.96 17.23
C PRO A 153 -19.86 9.30 15.76
N ALA A 154 -20.84 10.17 15.51
CA ALA A 154 -21.14 10.60 14.14
C ALA A 154 -20.06 11.52 13.53
N SER A 155 -19.24 12.15 14.38
CA SER A 155 -18.15 13.04 13.97
C SER A 155 -16.99 12.98 14.98
N ALA A 156 -15.79 13.29 14.51
CA ALA A 156 -14.60 13.52 15.31
C ALA A 156 -13.59 14.40 14.57
N GLN A 157 -12.49 14.74 15.23
CA GLN A 157 -11.37 15.42 14.57
C GLN A 157 -10.70 14.50 13.52
N PRO A 158 -10.11 15.06 12.46
CA PRO A 158 -9.37 14.29 11.46
C PRO A 158 -8.35 13.33 12.08
N GLY A 159 -8.45 12.05 11.74
CA GLY A 159 -7.53 11.03 12.23
C GLY A 159 -7.71 10.70 13.73
N ALA A 160 -8.77 11.16 14.38
CA ALA A 160 -9.11 10.72 15.73
C ALA A 160 -9.25 9.20 15.78
N VAL A 161 -8.87 8.61 16.91
CA VAL A 161 -8.83 7.16 17.12
C VAL A 161 -9.80 6.77 18.23
N MET A 162 -10.66 5.79 17.97
CA MET A 162 -11.54 5.18 18.97
C MET A 162 -11.18 3.72 19.15
N VAL A 163 -10.81 3.34 20.37
CA VAL A 163 -10.58 1.93 20.76
C VAL A 163 -11.80 1.42 21.50
N VAL A 164 -12.43 0.36 21.00
CA VAL A 164 -13.56 -0.30 21.66
C VAL A 164 -13.12 -1.66 22.16
N GLY A 165 -13.27 -1.92 23.45
CA GLY A 165 -12.90 -3.20 24.07
C GLY A 165 -13.96 -3.75 25.00
N SER A 166 -13.96 -5.07 25.18
CA SER A 166 -14.88 -5.76 26.08
C SER A 166 -14.14 -6.72 27.00
N GLY A 167 -14.36 -6.62 28.30
CA GLY A 167 -14.09 -7.67 29.29
C GLY A 167 -15.35 -8.39 29.76
N ALA A 168 -16.51 -8.09 29.15
CA ALA A 168 -17.78 -8.71 29.51
C ALA A 168 -17.88 -10.15 28.98
N THR A 169 -18.63 -11.00 29.69
CA THR A 169 -18.93 -12.39 29.33
C THR A 169 -19.81 -12.51 28.08
N TRP A 170 -20.64 -11.50 27.81
CA TRP A 170 -21.51 -11.47 26.63
C TRP A 170 -20.87 -10.70 25.48
N ASP A 171 -21.01 -11.24 24.27
CA ASP A 171 -20.57 -10.56 23.04
C ASP A 171 -21.34 -9.26 22.79
N SER A 172 -20.63 -8.22 22.38
CA SER A 172 -21.21 -7.01 21.78
C SER A 172 -20.99 -6.99 20.27
N ALA A 173 -21.58 -6.01 19.58
CA ALA A 173 -21.29 -5.69 18.19
C ALA A 173 -21.00 -4.19 18.00
N ILE A 174 -20.32 -3.84 16.91
CA ILE A 174 -20.22 -2.44 16.45
C ILE A 174 -21.36 -2.17 15.46
N SER A 175 -22.08 -1.07 15.70
CA SER A 175 -23.14 -0.60 14.80
C SER A 175 -22.56 -0.15 13.44
N PRO A 176 -23.20 -0.52 12.32
CA PRO A 176 -22.77 -0.10 10.98
C PRO A 176 -23.00 1.40 10.69
N THR A 177 -23.76 2.12 11.54
CA THR A 177 -24.25 3.48 11.24
C THR A 177 -23.15 4.49 10.90
N ASN A 178 -22.05 4.49 11.67
CA ASN A 178 -20.98 5.50 11.54
C ASN A 178 -19.64 4.92 11.08
N VAL A 179 -19.58 3.61 10.81
CA VAL A 179 -18.40 2.98 10.22
C VAL A 179 -18.44 3.02 8.69
N LEU A 180 -17.26 2.98 8.07
CA LEU A 180 -17.11 3.03 6.62
C LEU A 180 -17.62 1.75 5.95
N GLN A 181 -17.39 0.60 6.58
CA GLN A 181 -17.84 -0.71 6.07
C GLN A 181 -18.60 -1.47 7.15
N ALA A 182 -19.66 -2.15 6.74
CA ALA A 182 -20.46 -3.02 7.61
C ALA A 182 -19.86 -4.44 7.69
N SER A 183 -18.61 -4.52 8.17
CA SER A 183 -17.90 -5.80 8.37
C SER A 183 -18.54 -6.63 9.49
N THR A 184 -18.15 -7.90 9.61
CA THR A 184 -18.61 -8.77 10.70
C THR A 184 -17.91 -8.39 12.00
N MET A 185 -18.47 -7.44 12.75
CA MET A 185 -17.83 -6.81 13.92
C MET A 185 -18.44 -7.27 15.26
N ARG A 186 -18.20 -8.51 15.69
CA ARG A 186 -18.49 -8.95 17.07
C ARG A 186 -17.30 -8.73 17.98
N ILE A 187 -17.55 -8.31 19.21
CA ILE A 187 -16.55 -8.08 20.25
C ILE A 187 -16.82 -9.04 21.39
N SER A 188 -15.96 -10.04 21.54
CA SER A 188 -16.00 -11.01 22.64
C SER A 188 -15.10 -10.58 23.81
N THR A 189 -15.17 -11.32 24.92
CA THR A 189 -14.35 -11.09 26.11
C THR A 189 -12.84 -11.04 25.79
N GLY A 190 -12.17 -9.99 26.24
CA GLY A 190 -10.74 -9.73 26.05
C GLY A 190 -10.37 -9.07 24.72
N GLU A 191 -11.33 -8.81 23.83
CA GLU A 191 -11.05 -8.26 22.51
C GLU A 191 -11.02 -6.73 22.48
N GLN A 192 -10.26 -6.18 21.55
CA GLN A 192 -10.21 -4.76 21.24
C GLN A 192 -10.21 -4.51 19.73
N TYR A 193 -10.95 -3.49 19.32
CA TYR A 193 -11.01 -2.97 17.97
C TYR A 193 -10.57 -1.51 17.99
N ALA A 194 -9.88 -1.05 16.94
CA ALA A 194 -9.55 0.36 16.78
C ALA A 194 -10.00 0.90 15.43
N TYR A 195 -10.56 2.11 15.49
CA TYR A 195 -11.10 2.83 14.35
C TYR A 195 -10.45 4.20 14.23
N VAL A 196 -10.29 4.68 13.00
CA VAL A 196 -9.82 6.03 12.70
C VAL A 196 -10.92 6.80 11.97
N PHE A 197 -11.17 8.05 12.36
CA PHE A 197 -12.15 8.89 11.70
C PHE A 197 -11.57 9.53 10.43
N HIS A 198 -12.24 9.29 9.30
CA HIS A 198 -11.92 9.91 8.02
C HIS A 198 -12.82 11.14 7.79
N PRO A 199 -12.26 12.37 7.73
CA PRO A 199 -13.06 13.60 7.73
C PRO A 199 -13.88 13.79 6.46
N GLU A 200 -13.34 13.48 5.27
CA GLU A 200 -14.04 13.66 4.00
C GLU A 200 -15.23 12.70 3.84
N LEU A 201 -15.03 11.44 4.25
CA LEU A 201 -16.07 10.40 4.24
C LEU A 201 -17.06 10.55 5.39
N ARG A 202 -16.67 11.27 6.46
CA ARG A 202 -17.42 11.37 7.73
C ARG A 202 -17.76 10.00 8.31
N LYS A 203 -16.80 9.08 8.25
CA LYS A 203 -16.94 7.68 8.69
C LYS A 203 -15.70 7.22 9.44
N TRP A 204 -15.90 6.26 10.32
CA TRP A 204 -14.85 5.54 11.02
C TRP A 204 -14.43 4.30 10.22
N TYR A 205 -13.16 4.15 9.88
CA TYR A 205 -12.67 2.94 9.23
C TYR A 205 -11.85 2.09 10.20
N LEU A 206 -11.99 0.78 10.07
CA LEU A 206 -11.34 -0.20 10.94
C LEU A 206 -9.84 -0.29 10.61
N VAL A 207 -8.98 0.00 11.60
CA VAL A 207 -7.51 -0.10 11.45
C VAL A 207 -6.91 -1.26 12.22
N ALA A 208 -7.57 -1.74 13.28
CA ALA A 208 -7.15 -2.92 14.00
C ALA A 208 -8.35 -3.71 14.52
N SER A 209 -8.28 -5.04 14.38
CA SER A 209 -9.23 -5.99 14.94
C SER A 209 -8.49 -7.25 15.37
N PRO A 210 -9.08 -8.07 16.24
CA PRO A 210 -8.59 -9.42 16.46
C PRO A 210 -8.64 -10.22 15.15
N VAL A 211 -7.71 -11.15 14.99
CA VAL A 211 -7.67 -12.08 13.86
C VAL A 211 -8.13 -13.44 14.37
N THR A 212 -9.07 -14.06 13.67
CA THR A 212 -9.43 -15.46 13.92
C THR A 212 -8.48 -16.35 13.13
N THR A 213 -7.69 -17.19 13.82
CA THR A 213 -6.83 -18.18 13.16
C THR A 213 -7.55 -19.52 13.08
N LEU A 214 -7.66 -20.05 11.86
CA LEU A 214 -8.23 -21.37 11.55
C LEU A 214 -7.11 -22.30 11.06
N GLY A 215 -7.25 -23.59 11.37
CA GLY A 215 -6.48 -24.67 10.76
C GLY A 215 -7.32 -25.48 9.76
N PRO A 216 -6.75 -26.53 9.16
CA PRO A 216 -7.45 -27.37 8.18
C PRO A 216 -8.71 -28.06 8.74
N GLN A 217 -8.70 -28.37 10.04
CA GLN A 217 -9.81 -29.04 10.76
C GLN A 217 -11.08 -28.16 10.82
N GLN A 218 -10.93 -26.84 10.67
CA GLN A 218 -12.02 -25.89 10.65
C GLN A 218 -12.57 -25.63 9.24
N THR A 219 -12.37 -26.58 8.34
CA THR A 219 -13.05 -26.66 7.04
C THR A 219 -14.06 -27.78 7.06
N ASP A 220 -15.26 -27.55 6.52
CA ASP A 220 -16.31 -28.57 6.37
C ASP A 220 -16.44 -28.92 4.88
N GLY A 221 -16.06 -30.14 4.51
CA GLY A 221 -15.95 -30.53 3.10
C GLY A 221 -15.02 -29.63 2.27
N GLY A 222 -14.03 -28.99 2.92
CA GLY A 222 -13.14 -28.01 2.29
C GLY A 222 -13.66 -26.56 2.28
N VAL A 223 -14.89 -26.32 2.74
CA VAL A 223 -15.42 -24.95 2.92
C VAL A 223 -14.93 -24.38 4.24
N MET A 224 -14.29 -23.22 4.18
CA MET A 224 -13.88 -22.48 5.37
C MET A 224 -15.11 -22.07 6.19
N ARG A 225 -15.09 -22.36 7.50
CA ARG A 225 -16.17 -21.96 8.40
C ARG A 225 -16.29 -20.42 8.43
N PRO A 226 -17.50 -19.86 8.32
CA PRO A 226 -17.74 -18.44 8.55
C PRO A 226 -17.25 -18.05 9.95
N THR A 227 -16.73 -16.83 10.07
CA THR A 227 -16.25 -16.28 11.35
C THR A 227 -17.07 -15.07 11.74
N THR A 228 -16.95 -14.69 13.01
CA THR A 228 -17.65 -13.56 13.62
C THR A 228 -16.79 -12.29 13.66
N ARG A 229 -15.64 -12.29 12.99
CA ARG A 229 -14.64 -11.23 13.03
C ARG A 229 -14.30 -10.77 11.62
N PRO A 230 -13.92 -9.50 11.43
CA PRO A 230 -13.68 -8.95 10.10
C PRO A 230 -12.35 -9.42 9.50
N ARG A 231 -11.47 -10.08 10.27
CA ARG A 231 -10.20 -10.63 9.80
C ARG A 231 -10.06 -12.07 10.21
N THR A 232 -9.82 -12.93 9.21
CA THR A 232 -9.58 -14.36 9.42
C THR A 232 -8.32 -14.79 8.69
N GLU A 233 -7.56 -15.68 9.31
CA GLU A 233 -6.40 -16.31 8.74
C GLU A 233 -6.56 -17.83 8.75
N LEU A 234 -6.53 -18.47 7.59
CA LEU A 234 -6.43 -19.91 7.45
C LEU A 234 -4.96 -20.29 7.24
N VAL A 235 -4.41 -21.05 8.18
CA VAL A 235 -3.02 -21.53 8.13
C VAL A 235 -3.02 -23.02 7.84
N LEU A 236 -2.38 -23.42 6.74
CA LEU A 236 -2.18 -24.81 6.35
C LEU A 236 -0.77 -25.24 6.79
N PRO A 237 -0.61 -25.94 7.93
CA PRO A 237 0.71 -26.28 8.46
C PRO A 237 1.44 -27.33 7.59
N ALA A 238 2.72 -27.54 7.89
CA ALA A 238 3.49 -28.64 7.33
C ALA A 238 2.78 -29.99 7.58
N GLY A 239 2.84 -30.88 6.60
CA GLY A 239 2.14 -32.18 6.63
C GLY A 239 0.67 -32.14 6.20
N THR A 240 0.10 -30.97 5.90
CA THR A 240 -1.24 -30.88 5.29
C THR A 240 -1.20 -31.53 3.90
N ARG A 241 -1.99 -32.57 3.68
CA ARG A 241 -2.17 -33.20 2.36
C ARG A 241 -2.96 -32.26 1.44
N THR A 242 -2.80 -32.42 0.13
CA THR A 242 -3.56 -31.68 -0.90
C THR A 242 -5.04 -31.54 -0.52
N THR A 243 -5.48 -30.31 -0.30
CA THR A 243 -6.88 -29.96 -0.02
C THR A 243 -7.41 -28.89 -0.98
N SER A 244 -8.72 -28.90 -1.18
CA SER A 244 -9.45 -27.90 -1.96
C SER A 244 -10.22 -26.99 -1.01
N ILE A 245 -9.80 -25.74 -0.93
CA ILE A 245 -10.32 -24.74 -0.01
C ILE A 245 -11.35 -23.89 -0.73
N ARG A 246 -12.53 -23.75 -0.15
CA ARG A 246 -13.57 -22.81 -0.60
C ARG A 246 -13.72 -21.73 0.45
N LEU A 247 -13.68 -20.47 0.02
CA LEU A 247 -14.03 -19.35 0.89
C LEU A 247 -15.53 -19.38 1.22
N PRO A 248 -15.97 -18.75 2.32
CA PRO A 248 -17.39 -18.65 2.64
C PRO A 248 -18.19 -18.03 1.50
N ALA A 249 -19.41 -18.51 1.25
CA ALA A 249 -20.26 -17.98 0.18
C ALA A 249 -20.83 -16.58 0.49
N SER A 250 -20.70 -16.11 1.73
CA SER A 250 -21.06 -14.76 2.17
C SER A 250 -20.21 -14.35 3.37
N ALA A 251 -20.06 -13.04 3.57
CA ALA A 251 -19.39 -12.45 4.72
C ALA A 251 -19.91 -11.02 4.95
N GLY A 252 -19.46 -10.38 6.04
CA GLY A 252 -19.65 -8.96 6.27
C GLY A 252 -18.88 -8.13 5.27
N ASP A 253 -19.32 -6.89 5.04
CA ASP A 253 -18.72 -6.04 4.02
C ASP A 253 -17.27 -5.70 4.35
N ARG A 254 -16.36 -5.90 3.39
CA ARG A 254 -14.89 -5.77 3.54
C ARG A 254 -14.26 -6.68 4.60
N ASP A 255 -14.94 -7.74 5.00
CA ASP A 255 -14.29 -8.84 5.72
C ASP A 255 -13.10 -9.36 4.90
N ARG A 256 -12.03 -9.76 5.58
CA ARG A 256 -10.79 -10.22 4.96
C ARG A 256 -10.43 -11.63 5.38
N VAL A 257 -9.96 -12.40 4.40
CA VAL A 257 -9.42 -13.73 4.60
C VAL A 257 -8.02 -13.80 4.03
N ARG A 258 -7.06 -14.19 4.87
CA ARG A 258 -5.73 -14.61 4.44
C ARG A 258 -5.64 -16.12 4.45
N VAL A 259 -5.22 -16.74 3.35
CA VAL A 259 -4.97 -18.19 3.29
C VAL A 259 -3.48 -18.39 3.03
N SER A 260 -2.79 -19.08 3.93
CA SER A 260 -1.34 -19.32 3.83
C SER A 260 -0.99 -20.80 3.97
N SER A 261 0.13 -21.21 3.37
CA SER A 261 0.57 -22.60 3.40
C SER A 261 2.03 -22.76 3.77
N ALA A 262 2.30 -23.71 4.66
CA ALA A 262 3.62 -24.29 4.93
C ALA A 262 3.67 -25.77 4.49
N ALA A 263 2.66 -26.23 3.75
CA ALA A 263 2.56 -27.62 3.31
C ALA A 263 3.53 -27.90 2.16
N ALA A 264 4.12 -29.09 2.15
CA ALA A 264 4.92 -29.57 1.02
C ALA A 264 4.04 -29.84 -0.21
N ASP A 265 2.85 -30.39 0.02
CA ASP A 265 1.86 -30.62 -1.03
C ASP A 265 1.21 -29.31 -1.46
N MET A 266 0.91 -29.23 -2.75
CA MET A 266 0.20 -28.10 -3.35
C MET A 266 -1.26 -28.07 -2.90
N GLN A 267 -1.73 -26.89 -2.51
CA GLN A 267 -3.10 -26.66 -2.06
C GLN A 267 -3.87 -25.85 -3.10
N ILE A 268 -5.18 -26.00 -3.16
CA ILE A 268 -6.01 -25.36 -4.19
C ILE A 268 -7.04 -24.47 -3.52
N VAL A 269 -7.10 -23.20 -3.88
CA VAL A 269 -8.22 -22.31 -3.53
C VAL A 269 -9.21 -22.31 -4.70
N ARG A 270 -10.47 -22.67 -4.45
CA ARG A 270 -11.52 -22.65 -5.47
C ARG A 270 -12.02 -21.24 -5.69
N ASN A 271 -12.48 -20.99 -6.91
CA ASN A 271 -12.96 -19.68 -7.37
C ASN A 271 -14.49 -19.51 -7.28
N ASP A 272 -15.23 -20.47 -6.72
CA ASP A 272 -16.70 -20.48 -6.74
C ASP A 272 -17.31 -19.17 -6.18
N ALA A 273 -16.74 -18.66 -5.08
CA ALA A 273 -17.16 -17.42 -4.41
C ALA A 273 -16.23 -16.22 -4.68
N VAL A 274 -15.25 -16.35 -5.56
CA VAL A 274 -14.24 -15.32 -5.86
C VAL A 274 -14.60 -14.62 -7.17
N ASP A 275 -14.24 -13.35 -7.32
CA ASP A 275 -14.40 -12.58 -8.57
C ASP A 275 -13.21 -12.75 -9.55
N PHE A 276 -12.51 -13.88 -9.46
CA PHE A 276 -11.39 -14.25 -10.31
C PHE A 276 -11.51 -15.72 -10.75
N ALA A 277 -11.52 -15.96 -12.06
CA ALA A 277 -11.73 -17.30 -12.63
C ALA A 277 -10.43 -18.11 -12.79
N GLY A 278 -9.26 -17.50 -12.61
CA GLY A 278 -7.99 -18.13 -12.89
C GLY A 278 -7.55 -19.16 -11.86
N THR A 279 -6.32 -19.62 -12.02
CA THR A 279 -5.70 -20.64 -11.20
C THR A 279 -5.20 -20.05 -9.89
N MET A 280 -5.71 -20.59 -8.78
CA MET A 280 -5.28 -20.21 -7.43
C MET A 280 -4.80 -21.44 -6.68
N GLN A 281 -3.49 -21.67 -6.68
CA GLN A 281 -2.85 -22.70 -5.87
C GLN A 281 -1.81 -22.09 -4.93
N LEU A 282 -1.54 -22.80 -3.85
CA LEU A 282 -0.57 -22.47 -2.81
C LEU A 282 0.47 -23.58 -2.73
N ARG A 283 1.73 -23.20 -2.59
CA ARG A 283 2.87 -24.02 -2.14
C ARG A 283 3.35 -23.50 -0.79
N SER A 284 4.29 -24.22 -0.17
CA SER A 284 4.96 -23.74 1.03
C SER A 284 5.52 -22.33 0.84
N GLY A 285 5.18 -21.43 1.75
CA GLY A 285 5.57 -20.01 1.74
C GLY A 285 4.54 -19.07 1.08
N ASP A 286 3.58 -19.59 0.32
CA ASP A 286 2.59 -18.73 -0.34
C ASP A 286 1.49 -18.25 0.60
N ALA A 287 0.90 -17.12 0.23
CA ALA A 287 -0.37 -16.67 0.78
C ALA A 287 -1.22 -15.93 -0.27
N TYR A 288 -2.53 -16.06 -0.14
CA TYR A 288 -3.51 -15.17 -0.78
C TYR A 288 -4.18 -14.30 0.27
N GLU A 289 -4.57 -13.09 -0.12
CA GLU A 289 -5.47 -12.24 0.65
C GLU A 289 -6.71 -11.91 -0.18
N PHE A 290 -7.87 -12.06 0.44
CA PHE A 290 -9.17 -11.80 -0.15
C PHE A 290 -9.96 -10.79 0.68
N MET A 291 -10.82 -10.02 0.03
CA MET A 291 -11.75 -9.09 0.67
C MET A 291 -13.16 -9.29 0.13
N TRP A 292 -14.14 -9.47 1.01
CA TRP A 292 -15.53 -9.59 0.59
C TRP A 292 -16.07 -8.24 0.14
N ILE A 293 -16.68 -8.19 -1.06
CA ILE A 293 -17.31 -7.01 -1.61
C ILE A 293 -18.81 -7.26 -1.61
N ALA A 294 -19.53 -6.66 -0.65
CA ALA A 294 -20.96 -6.92 -0.49
C ALA A 294 -21.76 -6.57 -1.75
N GLU A 295 -21.40 -5.50 -2.47
CA GLU A 295 -22.10 -5.08 -3.69
C GLU A 295 -21.89 -6.06 -4.87
N LYS A 296 -20.83 -6.88 -4.83
CA LYS A 296 -20.58 -7.94 -5.82
C LYS A 296 -21.07 -9.31 -5.38
N GLY A 297 -21.31 -9.50 -4.08
CA GLY A 297 -21.56 -10.82 -3.49
C GLY A 297 -20.41 -11.82 -3.74
N ARG A 298 -19.17 -11.32 -3.78
CA ARG A 298 -17.97 -12.12 -4.08
C ARG A 298 -16.74 -11.62 -3.32
N TRP A 299 -15.78 -12.52 -3.13
CA TRP A 299 -14.44 -12.22 -2.66
C TRP A 299 -13.58 -11.63 -3.78
N SER A 300 -13.02 -10.45 -3.56
CA SER A 300 -11.99 -9.85 -4.41
C SER A 300 -10.61 -10.33 -4.00
N VAL A 301 -9.78 -10.73 -4.98
CA VAL A 301 -8.35 -11.04 -4.73
C VAL A 301 -7.60 -9.73 -4.49
N MET A 302 -7.10 -9.55 -3.26
CA MET A 302 -6.31 -8.37 -2.86
C MET A 302 -4.82 -8.60 -3.05
N SER A 303 -4.36 -9.84 -2.80
CA SER A 303 -2.97 -10.24 -3.00
C SER A 303 -2.91 -11.72 -3.39
N SER A 304 -1.95 -12.06 -4.25
CA SER A 304 -1.73 -13.42 -4.74
C SER A 304 -0.23 -13.66 -4.98
N PRO A 305 0.25 -14.90 -4.80
CA PRO A 305 1.61 -15.26 -5.17
C PRO A 305 1.82 -15.15 -6.69
N SER A 306 3.07 -14.91 -7.09
CA SER A 306 3.53 -15.01 -8.47
C SER A 306 4.64 -16.04 -8.60
N ARG A 307 4.73 -16.72 -9.75
CA ARG A 307 5.89 -17.57 -10.08
C ARG A 307 6.81 -16.84 -11.01
N THR A 308 8.12 -16.95 -10.79
CA THR A 308 9.13 -16.40 -11.69
C THR A 308 9.97 -17.53 -12.25
N PHE A 309 10.22 -17.50 -13.56
CA PHE A 309 11.07 -18.45 -14.25
C PHE A 309 12.13 -17.73 -15.09
N ASP A 310 13.33 -18.27 -15.04
CA ASP A 310 14.42 -17.93 -15.96
C ASP A 310 14.24 -18.75 -17.24
N VAL A 311 14.31 -18.11 -18.40
CA VAL A 311 13.99 -18.81 -19.66
C VAL A 311 14.85 -20.05 -19.92
N GLN A 312 16.13 -20.05 -19.54
CA GLN A 312 17.01 -21.21 -19.71
C GLN A 312 16.75 -22.35 -18.73
N ALA A 313 16.14 -22.07 -17.59
CA ALA A 313 15.75 -23.11 -16.62
C ALA A 313 14.50 -23.87 -17.09
N MET A 314 13.80 -23.39 -18.13
CA MET A 314 12.60 -24.02 -18.66
C MET A 314 12.95 -25.10 -19.69
N ALA A 315 12.44 -26.31 -19.48
CA ALA A 315 12.63 -27.42 -20.40
C ALA A 315 12.10 -27.07 -21.81
N GLY A 316 13.01 -27.01 -22.79
CA GLY A 316 12.69 -26.68 -24.18
C GLY A 316 12.08 -25.29 -24.38
N GLY A 317 12.33 -24.33 -23.47
CA GLY A 317 11.74 -22.99 -23.52
C GLY A 317 10.23 -22.96 -23.25
N ARG A 318 9.64 -24.03 -22.73
CA ARG A 318 8.21 -24.10 -22.42
C ARG A 318 7.93 -23.67 -20.99
N VAL A 319 7.07 -22.66 -20.85
CA VAL A 319 6.63 -22.20 -19.54
C VAL A 319 5.78 -23.28 -18.87
N PRO A 320 6.02 -23.63 -17.60
CA PRO A 320 5.20 -24.59 -16.88
C PRO A 320 3.72 -24.16 -16.82
N ASP A 321 2.84 -25.15 -16.69
CA ASP A 321 1.41 -24.89 -16.49
C ASP A 321 1.17 -23.97 -15.28
N THR A 322 0.16 -23.11 -15.41
CA THR A 322 -0.08 -22.07 -14.42
C THR A 322 -0.50 -22.70 -13.09
N THR A 323 0.07 -22.18 -12.01
CA THR A 323 -0.27 -22.59 -10.62
C THR A 323 -0.75 -21.40 -9.79
N THR A 324 -0.59 -20.19 -10.30
CA THR A 324 -0.94 -18.93 -9.64
C THR A 324 -1.52 -17.97 -10.67
N PRO A 325 -2.23 -16.90 -10.23
CA PRO A 325 -2.83 -15.93 -11.15
C PRO A 325 -1.81 -15.27 -12.09
N THR A 326 -0.57 -15.10 -11.65
CA THR A 326 0.50 -14.51 -12.45
C THR A 326 1.75 -15.39 -12.50
N THR A 327 2.25 -15.60 -13.70
CA THR A 327 3.58 -16.15 -13.99
C THR A 327 4.43 -15.05 -14.61
N ARG A 328 5.69 -14.94 -14.19
CA ARG A 328 6.69 -14.03 -14.72
C ARG A 328 7.80 -14.85 -15.35
N VAL A 329 8.27 -14.41 -16.51
CA VAL A 329 9.35 -15.03 -17.25
C VAL A 329 10.35 -13.93 -17.62
N GLN A 330 11.62 -14.19 -17.39
CA GLN A 330 12.69 -13.22 -17.60
C GLN A 330 13.81 -13.78 -18.46
N ALA A 331 14.31 -12.92 -19.36
CA ALA A 331 15.44 -13.20 -20.24
C ALA A 331 16.49 -12.08 -20.15
N TRP A 332 17.77 -12.45 -20.23
CA TRP A 332 18.91 -11.54 -20.32
C TRP A 332 20.10 -12.24 -21.01
N ASP A 333 21.20 -11.54 -21.24
CA ASP A 333 22.38 -12.15 -21.86
C ASP A 333 22.97 -13.24 -20.96
N GLY A 334 23.02 -14.48 -21.47
CA GLY A 334 23.38 -15.66 -20.68
C GLY A 334 22.18 -16.38 -20.03
N ASN A 335 20.98 -15.82 -20.10
CA ASN A 335 19.71 -16.48 -19.82
C ASN A 335 18.74 -16.17 -20.96
N TRP A 336 18.99 -16.77 -22.12
CA TRP A 336 18.23 -16.52 -23.34
C TRP A 336 17.93 -17.82 -24.09
N VAL A 337 16.76 -17.85 -24.72
CA VAL A 337 16.32 -18.87 -25.68
C VAL A 337 15.61 -18.16 -26.84
N PRO A 338 15.66 -18.69 -28.07
CA PRO A 338 15.04 -18.04 -29.23
C PRO A 338 13.51 -18.03 -29.19
N THR A 339 12.91 -18.98 -28.47
CA THR A 339 11.46 -19.15 -28.43
C THR A 339 11.01 -19.58 -27.03
N VAL A 340 9.98 -18.90 -26.53
CA VAL A 340 9.28 -19.23 -25.29
C VAL A 340 7.86 -19.67 -25.64
N SER A 341 7.49 -20.89 -25.23
CA SER A 341 6.14 -21.42 -25.45
C SER A 341 5.25 -21.19 -24.23
N LEU A 342 4.04 -20.66 -24.45
CA LEU A 342 3.07 -20.42 -23.39
C LEU A 342 2.59 -21.72 -22.71
N PRO A 343 2.07 -21.63 -21.48
CA PRO A 343 1.45 -22.75 -20.78
C PRO A 343 0.24 -23.31 -21.54
N THR A 344 0.12 -24.64 -21.62
CA THR A 344 -1.02 -25.29 -22.29
C THR A 344 -2.23 -25.46 -21.37
N ARG A 345 -2.00 -25.60 -20.06
CA ARG A 345 -3.07 -25.65 -19.06
C ARG A 345 -3.03 -24.35 -18.27
N ALA A 346 -3.99 -23.49 -18.59
CA ALA A 346 -4.26 -22.25 -17.90
C ALA A 346 -5.77 -21.98 -17.90
N LYS A 347 -6.22 -21.13 -16.98
CA LYS A 347 -7.63 -20.76 -16.80
C LYS A 347 -7.86 -19.29 -17.17
N PRO A 348 -9.08 -18.90 -17.55
CA PRO A 348 -9.43 -17.50 -17.79
C PRO A 348 -8.97 -16.58 -16.67
N GLY A 349 -8.27 -15.49 -17.03
CA GLY A 349 -7.65 -14.54 -16.11
C GLY A 349 -6.23 -14.89 -15.67
N ASP A 350 -5.72 -16.09 -15.96
CA ASP A 350 -4.30 -16.38 -15.76
C ASP A 350 -3.45 -15.49 -16.66
N ARG A 351 -2.39 -14.94 -16.08
CA ARG A 351 -1.53 -13.94 -16.71
C ARG A 351 -0.09 -14.40 -16.76
N LEU A 352 0.56 -14.16 -17.88
CA LEU A 352 2.00 -14.32 -18.04
C LEU A 352 2.64 -12.97 -18.36
N VAL A 353 3.69 -12.59 -17.64
CA VAL A 353 4.48 -11.38 -17.92
C VAL A 353 5.87 -11.79 -18.36
N MET A 354 6.21 -11.46 -19.60
CA MET A 354 7.52 -11.69 -20.18
C MET A 354 8.31 -10.39 -20.18
N ALA A 355 9.48 -10.40 -19.56
CA ALA A 355 10.42 -9.27 -19.59
C ALA A 355 11.76 -9.71 -20.21
N SER A 356 12.36 -8.86 -21.04
CA SER A 356 13.65 -9.14 -21.65
C SER A 356 14.63 -7.99 -21.50
N ALA A 357 15.79 -8.26 -20.93
CA ALA A 357 16.98 -7.41 -21.00
C ALA A 357 18.03 -7.99 -21.96
N ALA A 358 17.70 -9.06 -22.70
CA ALA A 358 18.64 -9.70 -23.61
C ALA A 358 18.88 -8.84 -24.86
N THR A 359 20.10 -8.87 -25.38
CA THR A 359 20.50 -8.15 -26.60
C THR A 359 19.75 -8.69 -27.83
N TRP A 360 19.48 -9.99 -27.87
CA TRP A 360 18.76 -10.63 -28.96
C TRP A 360 17.27 -10.78 -28.64
N SER A 361 16.44 -10.49 -29.62
CA SER A 361 14.99 -10.69 -29.50
C SER A 361 14.64 -12.17 -29.44
N LEU A 362 13.57 -12.50 -28.72
CA LEU A 362 12.98 -13.83 -28.69
C LEU A 362 11.52 -13.79 -29.12
N GLN A 363 10.95 -14.96 -29.41
CA GLN A 363 9.56 -15.10 -29.80
C GLN A 363 8.75 -15.78 -28.68
N VAL A 364 7.62 -15.20 -28.28
CA VAL A 364 6.64 -15.90 -27.46
C VAL A 364 5.58 -16.50 -28.38
N VAL A 365 5.36 -17.81 -28.27
CA VAL A 365 4.43 -18.57 -29.10
C VAL A 365 3.42 -19.35 -28.25
N PRO A 366 2.23 -19.70 -28.78
CA PRO A 366 1.23 -20.45 -28.01
C PRO A 366 1.65 -21.85 -27.58
N GLY A 367 2.59 -22.50 -28.28
CA GLY A 367 3.14 -23.80 -27.88
C GLY A 367 2.10 -24.93 -27.77
N GLY A 368 1.04 -24.88 -28.58
CA GLY A 368 -0.09 -25.82 -28.54
C GLY A 368 -1.27 -25.36 -27.66
N ALA A 369 -1.15 -24.25 -26.94
CA ALA A 369 -2.28 -23.62 -26.26
C ALA A 369 -3.21 -22.90 -27.25
N PRO A 370 -4.53 -22.85 -27.01
CA PRO A 370 -5.43 -21.97 -27.75
C PRO A 370 -5.00 -20.51 -27.58
N ALA A 371 -4.87 -19.77 -28.69
CA ALA A 371 -4.46 -18.37 -28.66
C ALA A 371 -5.09 -17.56 -29.81
N ASN A 372 -5.09 -16.24 -29.62
CA ASN A 372 -5.57 -15.24 -30.59
C ASN A 372 -4.40 -14.56 -31.34
N PHE A 373 -3.20 -15.12 -31.23
CA PHE A 373 -1.99 -14.64 -31.89
C PHE A 373 -1.09 -15.83 -32.26
N ALA A 374 -0.25 -15.68 -33.29
CA ALA A 374 0.65 -16.73 -33.75
C ALA A 374 2.03 -16.67 -33.08
N SER A 375 2.59 -15.47 -32.97
CA SER A 375 3.86 -15.18 -32.31
C SER A 375 3.89 -13.73 -31.85
N GLN A 376 4.60 -13.45 -30.77
CA GLN A 376 4.85 -12.10 -30.27
C GLN A 376 6.35 -11.90 -30.07
N PRO A 377 7.01 -11.01 -30.83
CA PRO A 377 8.41 -10.68 -30.58
C PRO A 377 8.54 -9.94 -29.25
N ILE A 378 9.60 -10.29 -28.51
CA ILE A 378 10.02 -9.63 -27.28
C ILE A 378 11.46 -9.20 -27.48
N THR A 379 11.68 -7.89 -27.45
CA THR A 379 12.96 -7.25 -27.71
C THR A 379 13.57 -6.73 -26.41
N THR A 380 14.80 -6.21 -26.47
CA THR A 380 15.48 -5.62 -25.31
C THR A 380 14.66 -4.48 -24.70
N GLY A 381 14.43 -4.54 -23.39
CA GLY A 381 13.65 -3.56 -22.63
C GLY A 381 12.14 -3.77 -22.67
N ASP A 382 11.63 -4.76 -23.41
CA ASP A 382 10.19 -5.06 -23.42
C ASP A 382 9.75 -5.69 -22.09
N THR A 383 8.53 -5.32 -21.68
CA THR A 383 7.72 -6.04 -20.70
C THR A 383 6.34 -6.24 -21.29
N VAL A 384 6.04 -7.46 -21.73
CA VAL A 384 4.78 -7.79 -22.41
C VAL A 384 4.00 -8.78 -21.55
N ALA A 385 2.72 -8.51 -21.34
CA ALA A 385 1.82 -9.41 -20.68
C ALA A 385 0.88 -10.12 -21.66
N PHE A 386 0.56 -11.35 -21.31
CA PHE A 386 -0.39 -12.21 -21.98
C PHE A 386 -1.43 -12.63 -20.95
N VAL A 387 -2.68 -12.77 -21.38
CA VAL A 387 -3.79 -13.17 -20.51
C VAL A 387 -4.63 -14.24 -21.20
N VAL A 388 -5.14 -15.19 -20.43
CA VAL A 388 -6.18 -16.11 -20.92
C VAL A 388 -7.52 -15.41 -20.86
N ASN A 389 -8.15 -15.21 -22.02
CA ASN A 389 -9.45 -14.58 -22.13
C ASN A 389 -10.58 -15.47 -21.57
N PRO A 390 -11.80 -14.93 -21.39
CA PRO A 390 -12.97 -15.70 -20.98
C PRO A 390 -13.30 -16.92 -21.86
N ASP A 391 -12.90 -16.89 -23.14
CA ASP A 391 -13.05 -18.01 -24.09
C ASP A 391 -11.96 -19.10 -23.95
N GLY A 392 -11.05 -18.94 -22.99
CA GLY A 392 -9.95 -19.89 -22.72
C GLY A 392 -8.74 -19.73 -23.64
N ARG A 393 -8.67 -18.68 -24.47
CA ARG A 393 -7.55 -18.44 -25.39
C ARG A 393 -6.57 -17.41 -24.84
N TRP A 394 -5.27 -17.65 -25.01
CA TRP A 394 -4.24 -16.65 -24.74
C TRP A 394 -4.33 -15.48 -25.72
N ALA A 395 -4.23 -14.27 -25.20
CA ALA A 395 -4.10 -13.05 -25.97
C ALA A 395 -2.95 -12.20 -25.43
N VAL A 396 -2.36 -11.37 -26.31
CA VAL A 396 -1.46 -10.30 -25.88
C VAL A 396 -2.30 -9.25 -25.17
N GLU A 397 -1.99 -9.01 -23.90
CA GLU A 397 -2.73 -8.08 -23.04
C GLU A 397 -2.21 -6.66 -23.18
N THR A 398 -0.89 -6.51 -23.37
CA THR A 398 -0.23 -5.19 -23.37
C THR A 398 0.37 -4.81 -24.71
N ARG A 399 0.19 -3.54 -25.07
CA ARG A 399 0.96 -2.86 -26.14
C ARG A 399 2.25 -2.26 -25.58
N THR A 400 3.23 -1.99 -26.43
CA THR A 400 4.45 -1.26 -26.05
C THR A 400 4.35 0.18 -26.55
N ILE A 401 4.57 1.16 -25.66
CA ILE A 401 4.79 2.56 -26.01
C ILE A 401 6.28 2.83 -25.84
N THR A 402 6.96 3.22 -26.90
CA THR A 402 8.41 3.50 -26.85
C THR A 402 8.68 4.90 -26.32
N MET A 403 9.72 5.06 -25.52
CA MET A 403 10.06 6.34 -24.90
C MET A 403 11.54 6.69 -25.04
N LEU A 404 11.79 7.94 -25.42
CA LEU A 404 13.10 8.58 -25.31
C LEU A 404 13.14 9.39 -24.01
N ASN A 405 14.09 9.05 -23.15
CA ASN A 405 14.35 9.79 -21.92
C ASN A 405 15.51 10.77 -22.14
N VAL A 406 15.33 12.01 -21.72
CA VAL A 406 16.31 13.09 -21.84
C VAL A 406 16.54 13.71 -20.46
N TYR A 407 17.79 13.91 -20.07
CA TYR A 407 18.14 14.70 -18.88
C TYR A 407 18.99 15.91 -19.27
N ALA A 408 18.76 17.05 -18.63
CA ALA A 408 19.41 18.31 -18.97
C ALA A 408 20.89 18.38 -18.54
N ASP A 409 21.66 19.25 -19.18
CA ASP A 409 23.04 19.58 -18.81
C ASP A 409 23.13 20.05 -17.35
N LYS A 410 22.19 20.89 -16.88
CA LYS A 410 22.13 21.30 -15.47
C LYS A 410 21.93 20.14 -14.50
N VAL A 411 21.12 19.15 -14.86
CA VAL A 411 20.91 17.96 -14.04
C VAL A 411 22.20 17.15 -13.94
N ALA A 412 22.89 16.97 -15.07
CA ALA A 412 24.19 16.32 -15.11
C ALA A 412 25.25 17.08 -14.30
N ALA A 413 25.25 18.41 -14.35
CA ALA A 413 26.17 19.25 -13.59
C ALA A 413 25.90 19.18 -12.08
N ALA A 414 24.64 19.11 -11.67
CA ALA A 414 24.24 19.08 -10.26
C ALA A 414 24.51 17.72 -9.60
N TYR A 415 24.24 16.61 -10.30
CA TYR A 415 24.27 15.26 -9.71
C TYR A 415 25.36 14.35 -10.29
N GLY A 416 25.98 14.73 -11.40
CA GLY A 416 26.79 13.86 -12.23
C GLY A 416 25.93 13.02 -13.19
N SER A 417 26.46 12.74 -14.39
CA SER A 417 25.71 12.04 -15.44
C SER A 417 25.22 10.65 -15.03
N GLN A 418 25.96 9.92 -14.19
CA GLN A 418 25.53 8.60 -13.71
C GLN A 418 24.29 8.68 -12.82
N ALA A 419 24.25 9.64 -11.89
CA ALA A 419 23.09 9.84 -11.01
C ALA A 419 21.88 10.37 -11.78
N ALA A 420 22.10 11.28 -12.74
CA ALA A 420 21.05 11.74 -13.65
C ALA A 420 20.40 10.58 -14.42
N ARG A 421 21.22 9.67 -14.97
CA ARG A 421 20.74 8.46 -15.65
C ARG A 421 19.99 7.52 -14.70
N ALA A 422 20.49 7.32 -13.48
CA ALA A 422 19.82 6.48 -12.48
C ALA A 422 18.42 7.02 -12.13
N ARG A 423 18.27 8.35 -12.00
CA ARG A 423 16.95 8.99 -11.79
C ARG A 423 15.98 8.75 -12.93
N GLN A 424 16.46 8.80 -14.17
CA GLN A 424 15.64 8.49 -15.36
C GLN A 424 15.15 7.04 -15.36
N LEU A 425 16.03 6.10 -15.04
CA LEU A 425 15.69 4.68 -14.93
C LEU A 425 14.69 4.43 -13.81
N GLU A 426 14.83 5.07 -12.66
CA GLU A 426 13.89 4.94 -11.55
C GLU A 426 12.52 5.54 -11.89
N SER A 427 12.49 6.72 -12.51
CA SER A 427 11.23 7.36 -12.96
C SER A 427 10.47 6.46 -13.94
N PHE A 428 11.21 5.85 -14.86
CA PHE A 428 10.67 4.89 -15.82
C PHE A 428 10.16 3.61 -15.14
N ARG A 429 10.95 3.04 -14.21
CA ARG A 429 10.58 1.84 -13.44
C ARG A 429 9.28 2.07 -12.65
N LEU A 430 9.18 3.19 -11.93
CA LEU A 430 7.99 3.56 -11.14
C LEU A 430 6.75 3.78 -12.02
N THR A 431 6.93 4.26 -13.24
CA THR A 431 5.83 4.43 -14.21
C THR A 431 5.31 3.08 -14.68
N ASN A 432 6.20 2.15 -15.05
CA ASN A 432 5.79 0.80 -15.44
C ASN A 432 5.21 -0.01 -14.27
N GLU A 433 5.73 0.16 -13.06
CA GLU A 433 5.15 -0.40 -11.84
C GLU A 433 3.70 0.07 -11.67
N ALA A 434 3.45 1.38 -11.80
CA ALA A 434 2.10 1.93 -11.71
C ALA A 434 1.15 1.39 -12.78
N LEU A 435 1.60 1.33 -14.04
CA LEU A 435 0.81 0.77 -15.14
C LEU A 435 0.48 -0.71 -14.89
N GLU A 436 1.41 -1.47 -14.32
CA GLU A 436 1.18 -2.87 -13.97
C GLU A 436 0.21 -3.05 -12.80
N ASN A 437 0.44 -2.34 -11.71
CA ASN A 437 -0.43 -2.36 -10.53
C ASN A 437 -1.87 -1.99 -10.89
N SER A 438 -2.04 -1.05 -11.83
CA SER A 438 -3.35 -0.57 -12.28
C SER A 438 -4.00 -1.43 -13.37
N ARG A 439 -3.33 -2.49 -13.86
CA ARG A 439 -3.77 -3.33 -14.99
C ARG A 439 -4.02 -2.53 -16.28
N ALA A 440 -3.18 -1.54 -16.57
CA ALA A 440 -3.19 -0.87 -17.85
C ALA A 440 -2.76 -1.83 -18.97
N ASN A 441 -3.36 -1.71 -20.15
CA ASN A 441 -3.16 -2.58 -21.32
C ASN A 441 -1.94 -2.18 -22.17
N PHE A 442 -0.94 -1.56 -21.55
CA PHE A 442 0.31 -1.17 -22.20
C PHE A 442 1.46 -1.03 -21.20
N ARG A 443 2.69 -1.11 -21.70
CA ARG A 443 3.92 -0.82 -20.95
C ARG A 443 4.80 0.13 -21.72
N LEU A 444 5.64 0.87 -21.02
CA LEU A 444 6.68 1.68 -21.61
C LEU A 444 7.90 0.81 -21.91
N ARG A 445 8.57 1.08 -23.04
CA ARG A 445 9.92 0.58 -23.35
C ARG A 445 10.84 1.78 -23.61
N MET A 446 11.90 1.90 -22.82
CA MET A 446 12.90 2.95 -23.07
C MET A 446 13.75 2.54 -24.26
N VAL A 447 13.70 3.33 -25.34
CA VAL A 447 14.47 3.08 -26.58
C VAL A 447 15.70 3.97 -26.69
N GLY A 448 15.79 5.00 -25.85
CA GLY A 448 16.96 5.86 -25.74
C GLY A 448 17.01 6.60 -24.42
N LEU A 449 18.24 6.89 -23.99
CA LEU A 449 18.53 7.74 -22.84
C LEU A 449 19.69 8.66 -23.23
N MET A 450 19.44 9.97 -23.24
CA MET A 450 20.43 10.94 -23.68
C MET A 450 20.52 12.16 -22.76
N GLN A 451 21.66 12.82 -22.81
CA GLN A 451 21.83 14.15 -22.25
C GLN A 451 21.42 15.19 -23.30
N GLY A 452 20.62 16.17 -22.89
CA GLY A 452 20.16 17.27 -23.74
C GLY A 452 20.48 18.63 -23.11
N ARG A 453 20.34 19.69 -23.92
CA ARG A 453 20.49 21.06 -23.43
C ARG A 453 19.37 21.42 -22.45
N ASP A 454 19.62 22.40 -21.61
CA ASP A 454 18.58 23.03 -20.78
C ASP A 454 17.50 23.67 -21.68
N GLN A 455 16.23 23.54 -21.30
CA GLN A 455 15.10 23.89 -22.17
C GLN A 455 14.36 25.15 -21.70
N GLY A 456 14.95 25.90 -20.77
CA GLY A 456 14.50 27.25 -20.40
C GLY A 456 14.73 27.55 -18.93
N ALA A 457 13.90 28.46 -18.39
CA ALA A 457 13.88 28.78 -16.97
C ALA A 457 12.70 28.13 -16.25
N THR A 458 11.60 27.88 -16.97
CA THR A 458 10.34 27.35 -16.43
C THR A 458 9.94 26.05 -17.11
N LEU A 459 9.08 25.26 -16.47
CA LEU A 459 8.53 24.06 -17.12
C LEU A 459 7.68 24.37 -18.36
N ASN A 460 7.06 25.55 -18.43
CA ASN A 460 6.36 26.01 -19.64
C ASN A 460 7.32 26.18 -20.82
N ASP A 461 8.52 26.73 -20.58
CA ASP A 461 9.56 26.77 -21.61
C ASP A 461 9.95 25.34 -22.01
N ALA A 462 10.23 24.48 -21.03
CA ALA A 462 10.72 23.13 -21.28
C ALA A 462 9.75 22.31 -22.14
N VAL A 463 8.47 22.24 -21.75
CA VAL A 463 7.47 21.45 -22.50
C VAL A 463 7.22 22.02 -23.90
N ALA A 464 7.34 23.34 -24.07
CA ALA A 464 7.16 24.00 -25.36
C ALA A 464 8.35 23.84 -26.29
N ARG A 465 9.59 23.82 -25.76
CA ARG A 465 10.82 23.74 -26.56
C ARG A 465 11.24 22.31 -26.86
N VAL A 466 11.06 21.36 -25.94
CA VAL A 466 11.42 19.94 -26.16
C VAL A 466 10.70 19.34 -27.38
N ARG A 467 9.45 19.74 -27.64
CA ARG A 467 8.71 19.28 -28.83
C ARG A 467 9.28 19.79 -30.17
N ASP A 468 10.04 20.88 -30.14
CA ASP A 468 10.62 21.53 -31.32
C ASP A 468 12.15 21.41 -31.38
N ASP A 469 12.81 20.95 -30.31
CA ASP A 469 14.26 20.78 -30.25
C ASP A 469 14.71 19.76 -31.30
N ALA A 470 15.49 20.24 -32.27
CA ALA A 470 15.89 19.44 -33.42
C ALA A 470 16.71 18.20 -33.02
N LEU A 471 17.54 18.28 -31.99
CA LEU A 471 18.38 17.16 -31.55
C LEU A 471 17.52 16.09 -30.89
N ILE A 472 16.62 16.48 -29.98
CA ILE A 472 15.69 15.55 -29.33
C ILE A 472 14.74 14.94 -30.35
N GLN A 473 14.13 15.73 -31.23
CA GLN A 473 13.16 15.22 -32.22
C GLN A 473 13.81 14.37 -33.31
N ASN A 474 15.05 14.67 -33.72
CA ASN A 474 15.80 13.79 -34.63
C ASN A 474 16.09 12.44 -33.97
N GLU A 475 16.52 12.44 -32.71
CA GLU A 475 16.79 11.19 -31.99
C GLU A 475 15.51 10.39 -31.74
N ARG A 476 14.42 11.07 -31.35
CA ARG A 476 13.08 10.48 -31.23
C ARG A 476 12.67 9.75 -32.51
N ARG A 477 12.81 10.40 -33.67
CA ARG A 477 12.52 9.80 -34.98
C ARG A 477 13.44 8.64 -35.31
N ARG A 478 14.75 8.79 -35.07
CA ARG A 478 15.77 7.77 -35.34
C ARG A 478 15.51 6.48 -34.56
N LEU A 479 15.05 6.60 -33.32
CA LEU A 479 14.77 5.49 -32.41
C LEU A 479 13.34 4.95 -32.50
N GLY A 480 12.44 5.63 -33.23
CA GLY A 480 11.02 5.28 -33.23
C GLY A 480 10.38 5.44 -31.85
N ALA A 481 10.64 6.54 -31.15
CA ALA A 481 10.10 6.81 -29.81
C ALA A 481 8.72 7.48 -29.90
N ASP A 482 7.67 6.77 -29.47
CA ASP A 482 6.29 7.27 -29.40
C ASP A 482 6.17 8.47 -28.47
N ALA A 483 6.95 8.50 -27.38
CA ALA A 483 6.95 9.55 -26.37
C ALA A 483 8.35 10.05 -26.00
N VAL A 484 8.39 11.28 -25.46
CA VAL A 484 9.61 11.87 -24.89
C VAL A 484 9.33 12.26 -23.44
N TYR A 485 10.23 11.89 -22.54
CA TYR A 485 10.29 12.44 -21.19
C TYR A 485 11.58 13.24 -21.00
N TYR A 486 11.46 14.47 -20.52
CA TYR A 486 12.59 15.36 -20.25
C TYR A 486 12.65 15.69 -18.74
N GLU A 487 13.79 15.50 -18.09
CA GLU A 487 14.04 16.01 -16.74
C GLU A 487 15.08 17.11 -16.79
N GLY A 488 14.71 18.28 -16.30
CA GLY A 488 15.60 19.42 -16.14
C GLY A 488 15.65 19.93 -14.71
N ALA A 489 16.07 21.18 -14.57
CA ALA A 489 16.17 21.90 -13.30
C ALA A 489 15.40 23.24 -13.36
N GLU A 490 14.43 23.32 -14.27
CA GLU A 490 13.52 24.45 -14.40
C GLU A 490 12.57 24.54 -13.20
N GLN A 491 12.12 25.76 -12.90
CA GLN A 491 11.23 26.02 -11.77
C GLN A 491 9.88 25.28 -11.92
N GLY A 492 9.53 24.48 -10.91
CA GLY A 492 8.27 23.73 -10.78
C GLY A 492 8.51 22.23 -10.56
N CYS A 493 7.46 21.39 -10.60
CA CYS A 493 7.61 19.93 -10.47
C CYS A 493 7.60 19.18 -11.80
N GLY A 494 6.53 19.33 -12.57
CA GLY A 494 6.35 18.67 -13.86
C GLY A 494 5.28 19.37 -14.70
N LEU A 495 5.32 19.14 -16.00
CA LEU A 495 4.33 19.67 -16.93
C LEU A 495 4.22 18.77 -18.18
N ALA A 496 2.99 18.57 -18.64
CA ALA A 496 2.72 17.79 -19.84
C ALA A 496 1.48 18.29 -20.56
N TRP A 497 1.44 18.05 -21.87
CA TRP A 497 0.23 18.26 -22.67
C TRP A 497 -0.82 17.22 -22.32
N VAL A 498 -2.03 17.65 -21.98
CA VAL A 498 -3.16 16.75 -21.74
C VAL A 498 -3.69 16.24 -23.08
N THR A 499 -3.91 14.93 -23.19
CA THR A 499 -4.45 14.29 -24.43
C THR A 499 -3.53 14.54 -25.63
N ALA A 500 -2.23 14.29 -25.43
CA ALA A 500 -1.19 14.62 -26.40
C ALA A 500 -1.38 13.94 -27.78
N THR A 501 -1.12 14.69 -28.85
CA THR A 501 -0.90 14.17 -30.20
C THR A 501 0.54 13.70 -30.36
N ALA A 502 0.91 13.09 -31.49
CA ALA A 502 2.31 12.72 -31.76
C ALA A 502 3.29 13.89 -31.55
N TYR A 503 2.91 15.09 -32.02
CA TYR A 503 3.70 16.31 -31.84
C TYR A 503 3.81 16.73 -30.36
N ASN A 504 2.73 16.63 -29.59
CA ASN A 504 2.67 17.06 -28.20
C ASN A 504 2.99 15.95 -27.18
N MET A 505 3.40 14.75 -27.61
CA MET A 505 3.69 13.60 -26.74
C MET A 505 5.05 13.76 -26.04
N VAL A 506 5.09 14.79 -25.20
CA VAL A 506 6.21 15.25 -24.40
C VAL A 506 5.70 15.50 -22.98
N ALA A 507 6.41 14.95 -22.02
CA ALA A 507 6.25 15.21 -20.60
C ALA A 507 7.57 15.74 -20.03
N THR A 508 7.50 16.70 -19.11
CA THR A 508 8.67 17.28 -18.46
C THR A 508 8.59 17.15 -16.95
N GLY A 509 9.73 16.93 -16.31
CA GLY A 509 9.90 16.96 -14.86
C GLY A 509 11.08 17.82 -14.47
N SER A 510 11.15 18.17 -13.19
CA SER A 510 12.26 18.90 -12.58
C SER A 510 12.86 18.12 -11.42
N THR A 511 14.17 18.28 -11.21
CA THR A 511 14.88 17.73 -10.05
C THR A 511 14.44 18.34 -8.73
N ASP A 512 13.68 19.43 -8.75
CA ASP A 512 13.02 20.00 -7.57
C ASP A 512 12.00 19.02 -6.95
N CYS A 513 11.57 18.00 -7.70
CA CYS A 513 10.61 17.00 -7.27
C CYS A 513 11.13 15.56 -7.45
N GLY A 514 10.38 14.60 -6.89
CA GLY A 514 10.76 13.20 -6.87
C GLY A 514 10.66 12.52 -8.24
N THR A 515 11.25 11.33 -8.37
CA THR A 515 11.19 10.49 -9.58
C THR A 515 9.78 9.99 -9.91
N THR A 516 8.80 10.18 -9.02
CA THR A 516 7.39 9.87 -9.23
C THR A 516 6.66 10.87 -10.14
N VAL A 517 7.30 11.96 -10.57
CA VAL A 517 6.68 12.94 -11.47
C VAL A 517 6.38 12.32 -12.84
N MET A 518 7.27 11.50 -13.39
CA MET A 518 7.11 10.94 -14.74
C MET A 518 5.77 10.22 -14.95
N ARG A 519 5.31 9.39 -14.00
CA ARG A 519 4.03 8.67 -14.12
C ARG A 519 2.81 9.62 -14.13
N HIS A 520 2.92 10.75 -13.43
CA HIS A 520 1.88 11.78 -13.39
C HIS A 520 1.80 12.53 -14.73
N GLU A 521 2.94 13.03 -15.19
CA GLU A 521 3.02 13.80 -16.45
C GLU A 521 2.72 12.93 -17.67
N PHE A 522 3.19 11.68 -17.66
CA PHE A 522 2.79 10.71 -18.67
C PHE A 522 1.28 10.41 -18.62
N GLY A 523 0.67 10.42 -17.43
CA GLY A 523 -0.79 10.37 -17.26
C GLY A 523 -1.52 11.50 -18.00
N HIS A 524 -1.02 12.74 -17.89
CA HIS A 524 -1.55 13.86 -18.68
C HIS A 524 -1.44 13.61 -20.19
N ASN A 525 -0.27 13.21 -20.68
CA ASN A 525 -0.07 12.83 -22.08
C ASN A 525 -1.08 11.76 -22.56
N MET A 526 -1.36 10.78 -21.70
CA MET A 526 -2.36 9.74 -21.94
C MET A 526 -3.81 10.21 -21.82
N GLY A 527 -4.04 11.48 -21.48
CA GLY A 527 -5.34 12.13 -21.52
C GLY A 527 -6.05 12.26 -20.17
N LEU A 528 -5.31 12.24 -19.06
CA LEU A 528 -5.87 12.36 -17.72
C LEU A 528 -5.82 13.80 -17.20
N SER A 529 -6.84 14.21 -16.45
CA SER A 529 -6.81 15.41 -15.60
C SER A 529 -6.52 15.04 -14.14
N HIS A 530 -6.21 16.04 -13.32
CA HIS A 530 -6.13 15.86 -11.87
C HIS A 530 -7.47 15.45 -11.26
N GLY A 531 -7.43 14.82 -10.09
CA GLY A 531 -8.61 14.47 -9.32
C GLY A 531 -9.52 15.68 -9.03
N GLY A 532 -10.81 15.53 -9.32
CA GLY A 532 -11.81 16.59 -9.12
C GLY A 532 -11.76 17.73 -10.16
N GLN A 533 -10.87 17.65 -11.16
CA GLN A 533 -10.77 18.64 -12.23
C GLN A 533 -11.32 18.11 -13.55
N ALA A 534 -12.02 18.97 -14.29
CA ALA A 534 -12.37 18.73 -15.68
C ALA A 534 -11.14 18.89 -16.61
N GLY A 535 -11.25 18.46 -17.86
CA GLY A 535 -10.21 18.67 -18.88
C GLY A 535 -9.44 17.42 -19.32
N GLY A 536 -9.79 16.25 -18.77
CA GLY A 536 -9.35 14.97 -19.31
C GLY A 536 -9.97 14.69 -20.69
N SER A 537 -9.44 13.69 -21.38
CA SER A 537 -9.91 13.24 -22.71
C SER A 537 -11.38 12.79 -22.72
N THR A 538 -11.90 12.35 -21.58
CA THR A 538 -13.30 11.98 -21.36
C THR A 538 -13.74 12.47 -19.96
N PRO A 539 -15.04 12.52 -19.65
CA PRO A 539 -15.52 12.92 -18.32
C PRO A 539 -15.02 12.05 -17.16
N TYR A 540 -14.59 10.82 -17.42
CA TYR A 540 -14.06 9.90 -16.41
C TYR A 540 -12.52 9.85 -16.38
N ALA A 541 -11.84 10.54 -17.28
CA ALA A 541 -10.38 10.57 -17.40
C ALA A 541 -9.74 11.48 -16.34
N THR A 542 -9.92 11.17 -15.07
CA THR A 542 -9.48 11.97 -13.93
C THR A 542 -8.92 11.10 -12.80
N GLY A 543 -8.05 11.67 -11.97
CA GLY A 543 -7.57 11.04 -10.74
C GLY A 543 -8.64 10.89 -9.67
N TYR A 544 -8.26 10.21 -8.59
CA TYR A 544 -9.09 10.06 -7.40
C TYR A 544 -8.37 10.53 -6.14
N THR A 545 -8.68 11.76 -5.72
CA THR A 545 -8.04 12.41 -4.57
C THR A 545 -8.22 11.64 -3.26
N LEU A 546 -9.38 11.01 -3.07
CA LEU A 546 -9.69 10.26 -1.84
C LEU A 546 -8.70 9.13 -1.55
N VAL A 547 -8.18 8.45 -2.58
CA VAL A 547 -7.15 7.41 -2.44
C VAL A 547 -5.75 7.93 -2.80
N SER A 548 -5.64 9.21 -3.16
CA SER A 548 -4.39 9.86 -3.55
C SER A 548 -3.63 9.08 -4.64
N ASP A 549 -4.38 8.61 -5.65
CA ASP A 549 -3.84 7.95 -6.83
C ASP A 549 -2.89 8.89 -7.60
N ILE A 550 -2.28 8.41 -8.68
CA ILE A 550 -1.26 9.17 -9.43
C ILE A 550 -1.73 10.56 -9.84
N MET A 551 -2.97 10.69 -10.31
CA MET A 551 -3.52 11.98 -10.75
C MET A 551 -4.27 12.75 -9.63
N GLY A 552 -4.47 12.14 -8.47
CA GLY A 552 -5.19 12.68 -7.32
C GLY A 552 -4.32 13.01 -6.10
N GLY A 553 -3.00 12.99 -6.24
CA GLY A 553 -2.05 13.29 -5.14
C GLY A 553 -0.71 12.58 -5.27
N ASN A 554 -0.63 11.56 -6.13
CA ASN A 554 0.59 10.84 -6.49
C ASN A 554 1.26 10.10 -5.32
N ALA A 555 0.48 9.67 -4.33
CA ALA A 555 0.99 9.02 -3.13
C ALA A 555 1.11 7.49 -3.28
N ILE A 556 0.22 6.86 -4.06
CA ILE A 556 0.22 5.41 -4.30
C ILE A 556 0.57 5.08 -5.76
N PRO A 557 1.18 3.92 -6.05
CA PRO A 557 1.57 3.53 -7.41
C PRO A 557 0.39 2.94 -8.19
N TYR A 558 -0.72 3.68 -8.26
CA TYR A 558 -1.94 3.29 -8.96
C TYR A 558 -2.54 4.48 -9.71
N PHE A 559 -3.06 4.24 -10.90
CA PHE A 559 -4.05 5.09 -11.57
C PHE A 559 -5.45 4.64 -11.16
N SER A 560 -6.39 5.58 -11.08
CA SER A 560 -7.75 5.29 -10.67
C SER A 560 -8.44 4.25 -11.57
N THR A 561 -9.13 3.31 -10.94
CA THR A 561 -10.00 2.34 -11.60
C THR A 561 -11.00 1.76 -10.59
N PRO A 562 -12.29 1.60 -10.97
CA PRO A 562 -13.29 0.98 -10.11
C PRO A 562 -13.11 -0.54 -9.96
N ALA A 563 -12.18 -1.15 -10.72
CA ALA A 563 -11.94 -2.59 -10.72
C ALA A 563 -11.05 -3.06 -9.56
N LEU A 564 -10.31 -2.15 -8.91
CA LEU A 564 -9.37 -2.43 -7.84
C LEU A 564 -9.79 -1.71 -6.56
N TYR A 565 -9.26 -2.15 -5.41
CA TYR A 565 -9.61 -1.60 -4.10
C TYR A 565 -8.39 -1.17 -3.34
N ASP A 566 -8.53 -0.10 -2.57
CA ASP A 566 -7.49 0.39 -1.68
C ASP A 566 -7.22 -0.60 -0.54
N ALA A 567 -5.95 -0.83 -0.25
CA ALA A 567 -5.54 -1.81 0.76
C ALA A 567 -5.91 -1.37 2.19
N THR A 568 -6.01 -0.07 2.44
CA THR A 568 -6.26 0.52 3.77
C THR A 568 -7.75 0.69 4.05
N LEU A 569 -8.43 1.43 3.19
CA LEU A 569 -9.84 1.81 3.28
C LEU A 569 -10.78 0.78 2.64
N GLY A 570 -10.29 -0.16 1.82
CA GLY A 570 -11.15 -1.17 1.18
C GLY A 570 -12.22 -0.60 0.22
N ILE A 571 -12.11 0.69 -0.13
CA ILE A 571 -12.96 1.35 -1.12
C ILE A 571 -12.44 1.07 -2.53
N ALA A 572 -13.32 1.11 -3.53
CA ALA A 572 -12.89 1.03 -4.92
C ALA A 572 -11.98 2.23 -5.25
N MET A 573 -10.89 2.00 -5.97
CA MET A 573 -9.93 3.04 -6.37
C MET A 573 -10.42 3.85 -7.58
N GLY A 574 -11.73 3.94 -7.78
CA GLY A 574 -12.37 4.68 -8.85
C GLY A 574 -13.88 4.58 -8.73
N ILE A 575 -14.58 5.30 -9.60
CA ILE A 575 -16.04 5.37 -9.62
C ILE A 575 -16.50 5.05 -11.05
N PRO A 576 -17.30 3.99 -11.27
CA PRO A 576 -17.76 3.63 -12.61
C PRO A 576 -18.35 4.82 -13.38
N GLY A 577 -17.80 5.11 -14.56
CA GLY A 577 -18.25 6.20 -15.43
C GLY A 577 -17.93 7.62 -14.96
N LYS A 578 -17.23 7.80 -13.83
CA LYS A 578 -16.86 9.13 -13.29
C LYS A 578 -15.37 9.29 -12.98
N VAL A 579 -14.71 8.24 -12.51
CA VAL A 579 -13.28 8.26 -12.13
C VAL A 579 -12.67 6.92 -12.53
N ASP A 580 -12.10 6.87 -13.72
CA ASP A 580 -11.53 5.65 -14.32
C ASP A 580 -10.40 6.01 -15.29
N ALA A 581 -9.27 6.43 -14.72
CA ALA A 581 -8.07 6.78 -15.48
C ALA A 581 -7.56 5.60 -16.32
N VAL A 582 -7.57 4.38 -15.77
CA VAL A 582 -7.10 3.18 -16.47
C VAL A 582 -7.88 2.96 -17.76
N ARG A 583 -9.22 3.05 -17.72
CA ARG A 583 -10.03 2.94 -18.93
C ARG A 583 -9.65 3.99 -19.98
N ALA A 584 -9.56 5.26 -19.60
CA ALA A 584 -9.23 6.34 -20.52
C ALA A 584 -7.86 6.14 -21.19
N MET A 585 -6.85 5.74 -20.41
CA MET A 585 -5.53 5.42 -20.96
C MET A 585 -5.57 4.20 -21.89
N ASN A 586 -6.32 3.16 -21.53
CA ASN A 586 -6.44 1.93 -22.32
C ASN A 586 -7.13 2.16 -23.67
N GLU A 587 -8.08 3.09 -23.74
CA GLU A 587 -8.75 3.52 -24.98
C GLU A 587 -7.81 4.32 -25.90
N ARG A 588 -6.82 5.02 -25.33
CA ARG A 588 -5.80 5.80 -26.09
C ARG A 588 -4.53 5.03 -26.41
N SER A 589 -4.23 3.94 -25.71
CA SER A 589 -2.94 3.26 -25.82
C SER A 589 -2.61 2.77 -27.23
N GLU A 590 -3.62 2.33 -28.00
CA GLU A 590 -3.42 1.91 -29.40
C GLU A 590 -3.01 3.06 -30.33
N LEU A 591 -3.58 4.25 -30.12
CA LEU A 591 -3.21 5.42 -30.90
C LEU A 591 -1.78 5.85 -30.58
N VAL A 592 -1.43 5.91 -29.28
CA VAL A 592 -0.13 6.40 -28.83
C VAL A 592 1.00 5.45 -29.20
N SER A 593 0.79 4.13 -29.12
CA SER A 593 1.79 3.11 -29.49
C SER A 593 2.07 3.03 -31.00
N ARG A 594 1.56 3.97 -31.78
CA ARG A 594 1.69 4.05 -33.25
C ARG A 594 2.09 5.46 -33.70
N PHE A 595 2.52 6.32 -32.79
CA PHE A 595 3.00 7.65 -33.17
C PHE A 595 4.30 7.56 -33.95
N TYR A 596 5.16 6.60 -33.63
CA TYR A 596 6.38 6.31 -34.36
C TYR A 596 6.59 4.79 -34.48
N PRO A 597 5.94 4.14 -35.48
CA PRO A 597 5.98 2.69 -35.67
C PRO A 597 7.32 2.15 -36.15
#